data_AF-A0A970G6G9-F1
#
_entry.id   AF-A0A970G6G9-F1
#
_cell.length_a   1.000
_cell.length_b   1.000
_cell.length_c   1.000
_cell.angle_alpha   90.00
_cell.angle_beta   90.00
_cell.angle_gamma   90.00
#
_symmetry.space_group_name_H-M   'P 1'
#
loop_
_entity.id
_entity.type
_entity.pdbx_description
1 polymer ?
#
loop_
_entity_poly.entity_id
_entity_poly.type
_entity_poly.pdbx_seq_one_letter_code
_entity_poly.pdbx_strand_id
1 'polypeptide(L)' 'MIQRALQEADGNITKAAKTLGITRATMYRKIKAYGI' A
#
# COMPACT_ATOMS: atom_id res chain seq x y z
N MET A 1 -2.51 7.88 4.13
CA MET A 1 -2.17 7.65 2.70
C MET A 1 -2.22 6.17 2.33
N ILE A 2 -1.56 5.28 3.08
CA ILE A 2 -1.49 3.84 2.75
C ILE A 2 -2.83 3.13 2.89
N GLN A 3 -3.56 3.36 4.00
CA GLN A 3 -4.91 2.83 4.17
C GLN A 3 -5.83 3.30 3.05
N ARG A 4 -5.81 4.59 2.72
CA ARG A 4 -6.59 5.15 1.62
C ARG A 4 -6.26 4.48 0.28
N ALA A 5 -4.98 4.33 -0.06
CA ALA A 5 -4.57 3.66 -1.28
C ALA A 5 -4.95 2.17 -1.30
N LEU A 6 -4.91 1.48 -0.15
CA LEU A 6 -5.41 0.11 0.01
C LEU A 6 -6.92 0.04 -0.16
N GLN A 7 -7.66 0.98 0.40
CA GLN A 7 -9.11 1.04 0.34
C GLN A 7 -9.59 1.36 -1.08
N GLU A 8 -8.94 2.32 -1.76
CA GLU A 8 -9.17 2.64 -3.18
C GLU A 8 -8.72 1.50 -4.12
N ALA A 9 -7.77 0.68 -3.68
CA ALA A 9 -7.31 -0.50 -4.40
C ALA A 9 -8.06 -1.79 -3.99
N ASP A 10 -9.09 -1.70 -3.15
CA ASP A 10 -9.86 -2.84 -2.64
C ASP A 10 -8.98 -3.96 -2.06
N GLY A 11 -8.02 -3.57 -1.20
CA GLY A 11 -7.04 -4.47 -0.58
C GLY A 11 -5.90 -4.93 -1.50
N ASN A 12 -5.91 -4.56 -2.79
CA ASN A 12 -4.85 -4.98 -3.71
C ASN A 12 -3.57 -4.17 -3.50
N ILE A 13 -2.63 -4.75 -2.75
CA ILE A 13 -1.32 -4.16 -2.41
C ILE A 13 -0.52 -3.76 -3.67
N THR A 14 -0.59 -4.54 -4.75
CA THR A 14 0.14 -4.24 -5.98
C THR A 14 -0.43 -3.00 -6.67
N LYS A 15 -1.76 -2.88 -6.73
CA LYS A 15 -2.44 -1.72 -7.30
C LYS A 15 -2.21 -0.49 -6.44
N ALA A 16 -2.34 -0.60 -5.11
CA ALA A 16 -2.06 0.48 -4.18
C ALA A 16 -0.61 0.98 -4.27
N ALA A 17 0.37 0.07 -4.39
CA ALA A 17 1.78 0.43 -4.57
C ALA A 17 2.02 1.19 -5.88
N LYS A 18 1.39 0.75 -6.98
CA LYS A 18 1.44 1.46 -8.27
C LYS A 18 0.82 2.85 -8.19
N THR A 19 -0.35 2.98 -7.56
CA THR A 19 -1.03 4.27 -7.37
C THR A 19 -0.17 5.24 -6.55
N LEU A 20 0.54 4.73 -5.55
CA LEU A 20 1.45 5.52 -4.72
C LEU A 20 2.84 5.75 -5.34
N GLY A 21 3.11 5.20 -6.53
CA GLY A 21 4.41 5.34 -7.20
C GLY A 21 5.58 4.66 -6.47
N ILE A 22 5.30 3.63 -5.66
CA ILE A 22 6.31 2.92 -4.86
C ILE A 22 6.39 1.44 -5.23
N THR A 23 7.51 0.81 -4.89
CA THR A 23 7.67 -0.64 -5.04
C THR A 23 6.79 -1.40 -4.04
N ARG A 24 6.40 -2.63 -4.40
CA ARG A 24 5.67 -3.54 -3.49
C ARG A 24 6.40 -3.77 -2.18
N ALA A 25 7.72 -3.90 -2.20
CA ALA A 25 8.54 -4.05 -0.99
C ALA A 25 8.42 -2.85 -0.04
N THR A 26 8.42 -1.63 -0.61
CA THR A 26 8.21 -0.39 0.18
C THR A 26 6.81 -0.36 0.78
N MET A 27 5.80 -0.79 0.02
CA MET A 27 4.43 -0.90 0.49
C MET A 27 4.32 -1.86 1.68
N TYR A 28 4.85 -3.08 1.57
CA TYR A 28 4.87 -4.06 2.66
C TYR A 28 5.59 -3.56 3.91
N ARG A 29 6.75 -2.91 3.75
CA ARG A 29 7.49 -2.33 4.90
C ARG A 29 6.64 -1.29 5.61
N LYS A 30 5.95 -0.44 4.86
CA LYS A 30 5.10 0.59 5.45
C LYS A 30 3.87 -0.02 6.11
N ILE A 31 3.18 -0.98 5.48
CA ILE A 31 2.06 -1.72 6.09
C ILE A 31 2.48 -2.30 7.45
N LYS A 32 3.61 -3.02 7.49
CA LYS A 32 4.19 -3.57 8.72
C LYS A 32 4.54 -2.49 9.75
N ALA A 33 5.09 -1.36 9.32
CA ALA A 33 5.45 -0.25 10.21
C ALA A 33 4.23 0.46 10.83
N TYR A 34 3.11 0.50 10.10
CA TYR A 34 1.85 1.09 10.59
C TYR A 34 0.94 0.07 11.29
N GLY A 35 1.30 -1.21 11.32
CA GLY A 35 0.52 -2.27 11.99
C GLY A 35 -0.86 -2.51 11.37
N ILE A 36 -1.00 -2.21 10.07
CA ILE A 36 -2.24 -2.40 9.30
C ILE A 36 -2.20 -3.74 8.59
#